data_AF-A0A7S0YUR5-F1
#
_entry.id   AF-A0A7S0YUR5-F1
#
_cell.length_a   1.000
_cell.length_b   1.000
_cell.length_c   1.000
_cell.angle_alpha   90.00
_cell.angle_beta   90.00
_cell.angle_gamma   90.00
#
_symmetry.space_group_name_H-M   'P 1'
#
loop_
_entity.id
_entity.type
_entity.pdbx_description
1 polymer ?
#
loop_
_entity_poly.entity_id
_entity_poly.type
_entity_poly.pdbx_seq_one_letter_code
_entity_poly.pdbx_strand_id
1 'polypeptide(L)'
;GAERLRAASLALLLLSPAAFVGANDGPHSRSACLWGFLGLQTGTRDGSAAGIWLRLLFYAFTVCAIEGTHEDSPLPHPTWMLFLYAVNHIIPTTLSVLPLSLTVRMMLEDEIRDTLMVTETMQNIRFEKELLSALVPPVVADALAGGASRIAGTYEHTTVLFVYLEDYQELSFRYSPQEVIEWINALFRVFDASLLNFPKAKKLETCQSLYLCVAGCPDECDDHSETIVMLGIELIRQSWMITRPDGRQTVLRVGLSTGSVCAG
;
A
#
# COMPACT_ATOMS: atom_id res chain seq x y z
N GLY A 1 -6.90 -0.80 27.61
CA GLY A 1 -5.84 -1.64 28.24
C GLY A 1 -4.68 -0.80 28.71
N ALA A 2 -4.00 -0.10 27.79
CA ALA A 2 -2.77 0.66 28.08
C ALA A 2 -2.93 1.86 29.03
N GLU A 3 -4.02 2.63 28.94
CA GLU A 3 -4.22 3.78 29.84
C GLU A 3 -4.44 3.39 31.30
N ARG A 4 -5.15 2.30 31.56
CA ARG A 4 -5.37 1.78 32.92
C ARG A 4 -4.07 1.26 33.54
N LEU A 5 -3.18 0.69 32.72
CA LEU A 5 -1.84 0.27 33.14
C LEU A 5 -0.91 1.46 33.43
N ARG A 6 -0.99 2.54 32.62
CA ARG A 6 -0.27 3.80 32.88
C ARG A 6 -0.75 4.50 34.15
N ALA A 7 -2.06 4.52 34.39
CA ALA A 7 -2.62 5.10 35.61
C ALA A 7 -2.26 4.28 36.86
N ALA A 8 -2.24 2.95 36.77
CA ALA A 8 -1.85 2.08 37.87
C ALA A 8 -0.36 2.18 38.21
N SER A 9 0.53 2.31 37.22
CA SER A 9 1.97 2.48 37.46
C SER A 9 2.29 3.86 38.06
N LEU A 10 1.59 4.91 37.63
CA LEU A 10 1.66 6.25 38.22
C LEU A 10 1.16 6.25 39.68
N ALA A 11 0.05 5.56 39.96
CA ALA A 11 -0.50 5.46 41.31
C ALA A 11 0.46 4.70 42.26
N LEU A 12 1.09 3.62 41.80
CA LEU A 12 2.09 2.86 42.56
C LEU A 12 3.37 3.67 42.83
N LEU A 13 3.81 4.48 41.87
CA LEU A 13 4.93 5.41 42.03
C LEU A 13 4.62 6.52 43.05
N LEU A 14 3.38 7.01 43.11
CA LEU A 14 2.95 8.06 44.04
C LEU A 14 2.71 7.56 45.47
N LEU A 15 2.24 6.32 45.63
CA LEU A 15 1.92 5.75 46.95
C LEU A 15 3.14 5.21 47.70
N SER A 16 4.17 4.76 46.98
CA SER A 16 5.35 4.12 47.60
C SER A 16 6.18 5.04 48.52
N PRO A 17 6.38 6.34 48.24
CA PRO A 17 7.15 7.21 49.14
C PRO A 17 6.33 7.63 50.37
N ALA A 18 5.02 7.88 50.19
CA ALA A 18 4.13 8.32 51.28
C ALA A 18 3.95 7.24 52.36
N ALA A 19 3.87 5.97 51.96
CA ALA A 19 3.80 4.85 52.89
C ALA A 19 5.10 4.66 53.71
N PHE A 20 6.25 5.06 53.16
CA PHE A 20 7.55 4.89 53.80
C PHE A 20 7.88 6.03 54.79
N VAL A 21 7.36 7.24 54.54
CA VAL A 21 7.49 8.40 55.45
C VAL A 21 6.72 8.20 56.75
N GLY A 22 5.54 7.55 56.72
CA GLY A 22 4.75 7.28 57.92
C GLY A 22 5.35 6.24 58.87
N ALA A 23 6.38 5.50 58.44
CA ALA A 23 6.93 4.37 59.19
C ALA A 23 8.25 4.67 59.91
N ASN A 24 8.91 5.80 59.67
CA ASN A 24 10.24 6.10 60.23
C ASN A 24 10.43 7.59 60.55
N ASP A 25 10.28 7.95 61.82
CA ASP A 25 10.70 9.25 62.36
C ASP A 25 12.23 9.27 62.60
N GLY A 26 13.00 9.73 61.62
CA GLY A 26 14.45 9.92 61.77
C GLY A 26 15.12 10.62 60.58
N PRO A 27 16.38 11.13 60.73
CA PRO A 27 17.07 11.94 59.70
C PRO A 27 17.30 11.22 58.35
N HIS A 28 17.17 9.89 58.31
CA HIS A 28 17.14 9.08 57.09
C HIS A 28 15.84 9.24 56.25
N SER A 29 14.81 9.89 56.80
CA SER A 29 13.56 10.24 56.10
C SER A 29 13.76 11.32 55.02
N ARG A 30 14.84 12.12 55.14
CA ARG A 30 15.14 13.22 54.19
C ARG A 30 15.56 12.71 52.81
N SER A 31 16.21 11.54 52.73
CA SER A 31 16.53 10.92 51.44
C SER A 31 15.28 10.29 50.80
N ALA A 32 14.36 9.74 51.60
CA ALA A 32 13.06 9.24 51.11
C ALA A 32 12.19 10.36 50.48
N CYS A 33 12.22 11.57 51.03
CA CYS A 33 11.60 12.75 50.40
C CYS A 33 12.26 13.14 49.07
N LEU A 34 13.59 13.00 48.96
CA LEU A 34 14.34 13.17 47.70
C LEU A 34 13.89 12.18 46.62
N TRP A 35 13.59 10.92 47.01
CA TRP A 35 13.09 9.89 46.10
C TRP A 35 11.69 10.19 45.53
N GLY A 36 10.80 10.77 46.34
CA GLY A 36 9.47 11.22 45.88
C GLY A 36 9.53 12.35 44.85
N PHE A 37 10.49 13.27 44.99
CA PHE A 37 10.65 14.41 44.07
C PHE A 37 11.37 14.06 42.76
N LEU A 38 12.34 13.15 42.79
CA LEU A 38 13.05 12.67 41.59
C LEU A 38 12.14 11.88 40.64
N GLY A 39 11.20 11.09 41.18
CA GLY A 39 10.19 10.40 40.37
C GLY A 39 9.29 11.36 39.58
N LEU A 40 8.95 12.52 40.15
CA LEU A 40 8.08 13.52 39.53
C LEU A 40 8.73 14.25 38.33
N GLN A 41 10.07 14.30 38.25
CA GLN A 41 10.78 14.84 37.08
C GLN A 41 10.59 13.97 35.83
N THR A 42 10.42 12.65 35.97
CA THR A 42 10.25 11.75 34.83
C THR A 42 8.87 11.88 34.16
N GLY A 43 7.90 12.49 34.86
CA GLY A 43 6.53 12.69 34.36
C GLY A 43 6.27 14.07 33.72
N THR A 44 7.18 15.04 33.85
CA THR A 44 6.96 16.42 33.36
C THR A 44 7.98 16.81 32.29
N ARG A 45 7.92 16.11 31.15
CA ARG A 45 8.68 16.49 29.95
C ARG A 45 8.00 17.59 29.13
N ASP A 46 6.75 17.90 29.43
CA ASP A 46 6.04 19.02 28.82
C ASP A 46 6.33 20.32 29.57
N GLY A 47 6.69 21.36 28.80
CA GLY A 47 7.09 22.71 29.26
C GLY A 47 6.00 23.53 29.96
N SER A 48 5.08 22.86 30.64
CA SER A 48 4.10 23.46 31.55
C SER A 48 4.81 24.18 32.71
N ALA A 49 4.19 25.25 33.21
CA ALA A 49 4.72 26.06 34.30
C ALA A 49 5.09 25.24 35.55
N ALA A 50 4.38 24.13 35.79
CA ALA A 50 4.67 23.19 36.88
C ALA A 50 6.04 22.49 36.73
N GLY A 51 6.42 22.12 35.50
CA GLY A 51 7.72 21.50 35.22
C GLY A 51 8.90 22.45 35.41
N ILE A 52 8.70 23.75 35.15
CA ILE A 52 9.72 24.80 35.38
C ILE A 52 9.91 25.04 36.89
N TRP A 53 8.81 25.15 37.64
CA TRP A 53 8.86 25.31 39.10
C TRP A 53 9.55 24.14 39.81
N LEU A 54 9.31 22.91 39.37
CA LEU A 54 9.97 21.71 39.92
C LEU A 54 11.47 21.64 39.62
N ARG A 55 11.92 22.15 38.46
CA ARG A 55 13.34 22.24 38.12
C ARG A 55 14.07 23.30 38.95
N LEU A 56 13.42 24.43 39.21
CA LEU A 56 13.96 25.49 40.07
C LEU A 56 14.09 25.03 41.53
N LEU A 57 13.10 24.28 42.03
CA LEU A 57 13.12 23.73 43.40
C LEU A 57 14.24 22.68 43.56
N PHE A 58 14.46 21.84 42.54
CA PHE A 58 15.59 20.91 42.51
C PHE A 58 16.94 21.63 42.45
N TYR A 59 17.07 22.68 41.63
CA TYR A 59 18.30 23.49 41.58
C TYR A 59 18.62 24.12 42.94
N ALA A 60 17.61 24.72 43.60
CA ALA A 60 17.75 25.27 44.95
C ALA A 60 18.19 24.21 45.98
N PHE A 61 17.67 22.98 45.87
CA PHE A 61 18.04 21.88 46.77
C PHE A 61 19.45 21.35 46.51
N THR A 62 19.87 21.27 45.24
CA THR A 62 21.25 20.90 44.89
C THR A 62 22.25 21.97 45.34
N VAL A 63 21.88 23.25 45.26
CA VAL A 63 22.71 24.36 45.79
C VAL A 63 22.84 24.26 47.30
N CYS A 64 21.75 24.01 48.04
CA CYS A 64 21.83 23.76 49.49
C CYS A 64 22.63 22.51 49.86
N ALA A 65 22.57 21.45 49.05
CA ALA A 65 23.34 20.23 49.28
C ALA A 65 24.84 20.43 49.01
N ILE A 66 25.20 21.29 48.05
CA ILE A 66 26.58 21.69 47.75
C ILE A 66 27.09 22.68 48.80
N GLU A 67 26.30 23.66 49.24
CA GLU A 67 26.67 24.55 50.36
C GLU A 67 26.84 23.79 51.67
N GLY A 68 26.09 22.69 51.88
CA GLY A 68 26.29 21.77 53.00
C GLY A 68 27.60 20.96 52.94
N THR A 69 28.38 21.05 51.86
CA THR A 69 29.74 20.50 51.77
C THR A 69 30.83 21.50 52.18
N HIS A 70 30.44 22.75 52.47
CA HIS A 70 31.35 23.83 52.84
C HIS A 70 31.55 23.95 54.37
N GLU A 71 31.38 22.84 55.10
CA GLU A 71 31.79 22.72 56.49
C GLU A 71 33.04 21.82 56.55
N ASP A 72 34.18 22.48 56.79
CA ASP A 72 35.54 21.93 56.73
C ASP A 72 35.67 20.57 57.44
N SER A 73 35.69 19.49 56.67
CA SER A 73 36.14 18.18 57.17
C SER A 73 37.01 17.45 56.13
N PRO A 74 38.27 17.10 56.47
CA PRO A 74 39.24 16.53 55.55
C PRO A 74 39.17 15.00 55.60
N LEU A 75 38.09 14.39 55.10
CA LEU A 75 38.02 12.93 54.99
C LEU A 75 37.55 12.54 53.58
N PRO A 76 38.31 11.68 52.87
CA PRO A 76 37.93 11.23 51.54
C PRO A 76 36.59 10.50 51.66
N HIS A 77 35.59 10.90 50.87
CA HIS A 77 34.32 10.18 50.83
C HIS A 77 34.61 8.70 50.60
N PRO A 78 34.26 7.83 51.55
CA PRO A 78 34.72 6.46 51.52
C PRO A 78 34.10 5.76 50.31
N THR A 79 34.89 4.94 49.62
CA THR A 79 34.51 4.29 48.35
C THR A 79 33.19 3.51 48.41
N TRP A 80 32.79 3.05 49.61
CA TRP A 80 31.49 2.41 49.83
C TRP A 80 30.29 3.35 49.62
N MET A 81 30.42 4.66 49.84
CA MET A 81 29.35 5.63 49.57
C MET A 81 29.15 5.86 48.07
N LEU A 82 30.24 5.93 47.30
CA LEU A 82 30.17 5.99 45.82
C LEU A 82 29.60 4.68 45.25
N PHE A 83 29.94 3.54 45.85
CA PHE A 83 29.37 2.24 45.50
C PHE A 83 27.85 2.19 45.76
N LEU A 84 27.39 2.63 46.95
CA LEU A 84 25.96 2.72 47.24
C LEU A 84 25.23 3.71 46.33
N TYR A 85 25.85 4.84 46.00
CA TYR A 85 25.29 5.79 45.05
C TYR A 85 25.17 5.20 43.63
N ALA A 86 26.21 4.51 43.16
CA ALA A 86 26.20 3.85 41.86
C ALA A 86 25.14 2.72 41.80
N VAL A 87 25.06 1.88 42.82
CA VAL A 87 24.06 0.81 42.94
C VAL A 87 22.65 1.38 43.00
N ASN A 88 22.44 2.47 43.75
CA ASN A 88 21.11 3.03 43.97
C ASN A 88 20.65 3.98 42.86
N HIS A 89 21.54 4.55 42.06
CA HIS A 89 21.17 5.47 40.97
C HIS A 89 21.23 4.79 39.59
N ILE A 90 22.29 4.02 39.30
CA ILE A 90 22.49 3.45 37.96
C ILE A 90 21.52 2.28 37.73
N ILE A 91 21.28 1.45 38.75
CA ILE A 91 20.43 0.26 38.60
C ILE A 91 18.96 0.65 38.38
N PRO A 92 18.34 1.57 39.16
CA PRO A 92 16.93 1.90 38.95
C PRO A 92 16.69 2.74 37.67
N THR A 93 17.63 3.59 37.29
CA THR A 93 17.53 4.37 36.05
C THR A 93 17.63 3.47 34.82
N THR A 94 18.53 2.49 34.83
CA THR A 94 18.60 1.49 33.74
C THR A 94 17.39 0.57 33.73
N LEU A 95 16.89 0.13 34.90
CA LEU A 95 15.73 -0.75 35.01
C LEU A 95 14.42 -0.06 34.57
N SER A 96 14.30 1.26 34.68
CA SER A 96 13.11 2.02 34.26
C SER A 96 13.16 2.48 32.80
N VAL A 97 14.32 2.91 32.31
CA VAL A 97 14.47 3.48 30.96
C VAL A 97 14.50 2.39 29.87
N LEU A 98 15.15 1.26 30.12
CA LEU A 98 15.21 0.16 29.14
C LEU A 98 13.83 -0.38 28.73
N PRO A 99 12.92 -0.78 29.65
CA PRO A 99 11.60 -1.28 29.25
C PRO A 99 10.74 -0.21 28.58
N LEU A 100 10.89 1.07 28.97
CA LEU A 100 10.20 2.17 28.29
C LEU A 100 10.70 2.33 26.84
N SER A 101 12.00 2.25 26.61
CA SER A 101 12.56 2.33 25.25
C SER A 101 12.14 1.15 24.38
N LEU A 102 12.05 -0.06 24.96
CA LEU A 102 11.60 -1.27 24.26
C LEU A 102 10.12 -1.17 23.88
N THR A 103 9.27 -0.73 24.81
CA THR A 103 7.83 -0.57 24.52
C THR A 103 7.57 0.52 23.48
N VAL A 104 8.29 1.64 23.51
CA VAL A 104 8.21 2.67 22.46
C VAL A 104 8.67 2.14 21.11
N ARG A 105 9.76 1.37 21.06
CA ARG A 105 10.23 0.76 19.81
C ARG A 105 9.23 -0.23 19.25
N MET A 106 8.65 -1.10 20.09
CA MET A 106 7.61 -2.04 19.68
C MET A 106 6.37 -1.30 19.15
N MET A 107 5.92 -0.23 19.83
CA MET A 107 4.80 0.59 19.36
C MET A 107 5.10 1.27 18.01
N LEU A 108 6.32 1.76 17.81
CA LEU A 108 6.71 2.41 16.56
C LEU A 108 6.83 1.40 15.40
N GLU A 109 7.34 0.21 15.69
CA GLU A 109 7.42 -0.90 14.72
C GLU A 109 6.02 -1.40 14.32
N ASP A 110 5.08 -1.48 15.27
CA ASP A 110 3.68 -1.83 15.00
C ASP A 110 3.00 -0.76 14.14
N GLU A 111 3.16 0.53 14.46
CA GLU A 111 2.56 1.62 13.68
C GLU A 111 3.14 1.71 12.24
N ILE A 112 4.45 1.48 12.09
CA ILE A 112 5.08 1.37 10.76
C ILE A 112 4.56 0.14 10.02
N ARG A 113 4.36 -0.99 10.71
CA ARG A 113 3.85 -2.21 10.09
C ARG A 113 2.40 -2.05 9.63
N ASP A 114 1.56 -1.42 10.43
CA ASP A 114 0.17 -1.15 10.10
C ASP A 114 0.05 -0.20 8.90
N THR A 115 0.83 0.87 8.89
CA THR A 115 0.85 1.81 7.74
C THR A 115 1.35 1.13 6.46
N LEU A 116 2.40 0.31 6.53
CA LEU A 116 2.91 -0.44 5.38
C LEU A 116 1.88 -1.46 4.86
N MET A 117 1.25 -2.23 5.75
CA MET A 117 0.21 -3.20 5.39
C MET A 117 -0.98 -2.53 4.72
N VAL A 118 -1.41 -1.36 5.20
CA VAL A 118 -2.49 -0.58 4.57
C VAL A 118 -2.08 -0.11 3.18
N THR A 119 -0.83 0.34 2.97
CA THR A 119 -0.38 0.74 1.63
C THR A 119 -0.25 -0.42 0.66
N GLU A 120 0.26 -1.57 1.10
CA GLU A 120 0.42 -2.77 0.28
C GLU A 120 -0.93 -3.35 -0.11
N THR A 121 -1.88 -3.43 0.83
CA THR A 121 -3.26 -3.85 0.54
C THR A 121 -3.95 -2.89 -0.42
N MET A 122 -3.79 -1.57 -0.26
CA MET A 122 -4.33 -0.60 -1.23
C MET A 122 -3.71 -0.73 -2.61
N GLN A 123 -2.40 -1.00 -2.71
CA GLN A 123 -1.73 -1.24 -3.99
C GLN A 123 -2.24 -2.51 -4.66
N ASN A 124 -2.36 -3.60 -3.90
CA ASN A 124 -2.88 -4.88 -4.40
C ASN A 124 -4.32 -4.74 -4.91
N ILE A 125 -5.20 -4.08 -4.15
CA ILE A 125 -6.60 -3.83 -4.57
C ILE A 125 -6.66 -2.96 -5.83
N ARG A 126 -5.81 -1.91 -5.92
CA ARG A 126 -5.76 -1.05 -7.11
C ARG A 126 -5.30 -1.82 -8.34
N PHE A 127 -4.22 -2.57 -8.20
CA PHE A 127 -3.66 -3.39 -9.28
C PHE A 127 -4.64 -4.47 -9.74
N GLU A 128 -5.31 -5.14 -8.80
CA GLU A 128 -6.36 -6.11 -9.09
C GLU A 128 -7.52 -5.46 -9.85
N LYS A 129 -7.98 -4.28 -9.42
CA LYS A 129 -9.04 -3.53 -10.11
C LYS A 129 -8.63 -3.09 -11.52
N GLU A 130 -7.39 -2.62 -11.69
CA GLU A 130 -6.84 -2.23 -12.99
C GLU A 130 -6.73 -3.43 -13.93
N LEU A 131 -6.20 -4.57 -13.45
CA LEU A 131 -6.12 -5.80 -14.23
C LEU A 131 -7.51 -6.33 -14.62
N LEU A 132 -8.45 -6.38 -13.68
CA LEU A 132 -9.83 -6.79 -13.96
C LEU A 132 -10.48 -5.89 -15.01
N SER A 133 -10.27 -4.57 -14.92
CA SER A 133 -10.77 -3.62 -15.93
C SER A 133 -10.09 -3.75 -17.30
N ALA A 134 -8.84 -4.22 -17.34
CA ALA A 134 -8.09 -4.44 -18.57
C ALA A 134 -8.44 -5.77 -19.25
N LEU A 135 -8.85 -6.77 -18.47
CA LEU A 135 -9.15 -8.13 -18.96
C LEU A 135 -10.64 -8.34 -19.25
N VAL A 136 -11.53 -7.62 -18.56
CA VAL A 136 -12.98 -7.82 -18.64
C VAL A 136 -13.68 -6.48 -18.86
N PRO A 137 -14.57 -6.35 -19.86
CA PRO A 137 -15.33 -5.12 -20.08
C PRO A 137 -16.11 -4.70 -18.82
N PRO A 138 -16.25 -3.38 -18.56
CA PRO A 138 -16.86 -2.87 -17.32
C PRO A 138 -18.29 -3.37 -17.11
N VAL A 139 -19.04 -3.56 -18.20
CA VAL A 139 -20.41 -4.09 -18.18
C VAL A 139 -20.47 -5.52 -17.60
N VAL A 140 -19.47 -6.35 -17.91
CA VAL A 140 -19.35 -7.73 -17.42
C VAL A 140 -18.83 -7.75 -15.98
N ALA A 141 -17.91 -6.84 -15.64
CA ALA A 141 -17.36 -6.71 -14.29
C ALA A 141 -18.42 -6.27 -13.26
N ASP A 142 -19.27 -5.30 -13.59
CA ASP A 142 -20.35 -4.83 -12.72
C ASP A 142 -21.43 -5.90 -12.53
N ALA A 143 -21.75 -6.65 -13.59
CA ALA A 143 -22.67 -7.79 -13.53
C ALA A 143 -22.13 -8.92 -12.64
N LEU A 144 -20.84 -9.23 -12.73
CA LEU A 144 -20.15 -10.21 -11.87
C LEU A 144 -20.12 -9.78 -10.41
N ALA A 145 -19.76 -8.51 -10.14
CA ALA A 145 -19.72 -7.95 -8.79
C ALA A 145 -21.10 -7.93 -8.12
N GLY A 146 -22.18 -7.77 -8.91
CA GLY A 146 -23.57 -7.82 -8.46
C GLY A 146 -24.12 -9.23 -8.20
N GLY A 147 -23.33 -10.29 -8.40
CA GLY A 147 -23.78 -11.68 -8.18
C GLY A 147 -24.68 -12.23 -9.29
N ALA A 148 -24.62 -11.67 -10.50
CA ALA A 148 -25.41 -12.17 -11.63
C ALA A 148 -24.99 -13.59 -12.01
N SER A 149 -25.92 -14.54 -11.90
CA SER A 149 -25.73 -15.94 -12.31
C SER A 149 -25.63 -16.13 -13.84
N ARG A 150 -25.96 -15.10 -14.64
CA ARG A 150 -26.00 -15.18 -16.09
C ARG A 150 -25.70 -13.80 -16.70
N ILE A 151 -24.57 -13.68 -17.38
CA ILE A 151 -24.09 -12.43 -18.00
C ILE A 151 -24.41 -12.42 -19.52
N ALA A 152 -25.21 -13.39 -19.98
CA ALA A 152 -25.58 -13.50 -21.38
C ALA A 152 -26.77 -12.57 -21.73
N GLY A 153 -26.49 -11.52 -22.50
CA GLY A 153 -27.48 -10.66 -23.17
C GLY A 153 -27.70 -11.07 -24.63
N THR A 154 -28.91 -10.85 -25.14
CA THR A 154 -29.22 -11.05 -26.57
C THR A 154 -29.31 -9.69 -27.25
N TYR A 155 -28.61 -9.54 -28.37
CA TYR A 155 -28.57 -8.32 -29.18
C TYR A 155 -29.16 -8.65 -30.56
N GLU A 156 -30.25 -7.99 -30.95
CA GLU A 156 -30.98 -8.34 -32.18
C GLU A 156 -30.32 -7.79 -33.45
N HIS A 157 -29.66 -6.64 -33.34
CA HIS A 157 -29.09 -5.89 -34.45
C HIS A 157 -27.58 -5.75 -34.28
N THR A 158 -26.85 -6.77 -34.73
CA THR A 158 -25.40 -6.82 -34.61
C THR A 158 -24.76 -7.29 -35.91
N THR A 159 -23.64 -6.67 -36.29
CA THR A 159 -22.78 -7.14 -37.39
C THR A 159 -21.42 -7.54 -36.84
N VAL A 160 -20.96 -8.73 -37.23
CA VAL A 160 -19.65 -9.28 -36.87
C VAL A 160 -18.75 -9.33 -38.10
N LEU A 161 -17.53 -8.83 -37.94
CA LEU A 161 -16.44 -8.88 -38.91
C LEU A 161 -15.51 -10.05 -38.57
N PHE A 162 -15.23 -10.88 -39.56
CA PHE A 162 -14.26 -11.96 -39.50
C PHE A 162 -13.11 -11.64 -40.45
N VAL A 163 -11.91 -11.41 -39.92
CA VAL A 163 -10.71 -11.20 -40.73
C VAL A 163 -9.72 -12.31 -40.45
N TYR A 164 -9.48 -13.17 -41.44
CA TYR A 164 -8.55 -14.28 -41.34
C TYR A 164 -7.29 -14.00 -42.16
N LEU A 165 -6.13 -14.25 -41.55
CA LEU A 165 -4.83 -14.18 -42.20
C LEU A 165 -4.58 -15.42 -43.06
N GLU A 166 -4.57 -15.23 -44.38
CA GLU A 166 -4.21 -16.30 -45.30
C GLU A 166 -2.71 -16.64 -45.18
N ASP A 167 -2.37 -17.89 -45.45
CA ASP A 167 -1.00 -18.44 -45.39
C ASP A 167 -0.27 -18.36 -44.04
N TYR A 168 -0.90 -17.90 -42.95
CA TYR A 168 -0.28 -17.88 -41.61
C TYR A 168 0.30 -19.26 -41.24
N GLN A 169 -0.46 -20.32 -41.48
CA GLN A 169 -0.03 -21.68 -41.18
C GLN A 169 1.23 -22.05 -41.97
N GLU A 170 1.28 -21.75 -43.27
CA GLU A 170 2.44 -22.05 -44.12
C GLU A 170 3.67 -21.23 -43.72
N LEU A 171 3.47 -19.95 -43.36
CA LEU A 171 4.54 -19.08 -42.86
C LEU A 171 5.09 -19.56 -41.51
N SER A 172 4.21 -20.02 -40.61
CA SER A 172 4.60 -20.55 -39.30
C SER A 172 5.48 -21.80 -39.38
N PHE A 173 5.38 -22.55 -40.49
CA PHE A 173 6.25 -23.71 -40.75
C PHE A 173 7.57 -23.34 -41.45
N ARG A 174 7.61 -22.23 -42.18
CA ARG A 174 8.78 -21.85 -43.00
C ARG A 174 9.71 -20.84 -42.34
N TYR A 175 9.18 -19.96 -41.49
CA TYR A 175 9.91 -18.88 -40.84
C TYR A 175 10.08 -19.11 -39.35
N SER A 176 11.00 -18.39 -38.72
CA SER A 176 11.17 -18.49 -37.27
C SER A 176 9.94 -17.94 -36.55
N PRO A 177 9.60 -18.47 -35.35
CA PRO A 177 8.48 -17.96 -34.56
C PRO A 177 8.59 -16.45 -34.27
N GLN A 178 9.82 -15.94 -34.11
CA GLN A 178 10.07 -14.52 -33.87
C GLN A 178 9.62 -13.66 -35.06
N GLU A 179 10.03 -13.99 -36.28
CA GLU A 179 9.66 -13.25 -37.50
C GLU A 179 8.14 -13.26 -37.74
N VAL A 180 7.50 -14.41 -37.50
CA VAL A 180 6.05 -14.56 -37.69
C VAL A 180 5.28 -13.74 -36.66
N ILE A 181 5.69 -13.78 -35.39
CA ILE A 181 5.08 -13.00 -34.32
C ILE A 181 5.28 -11.49 -34.56
N GLU A 182 6.46 -11.06 -35.01
CA GLU A 182 6.72 -9.66 -35.34
C GLU A 182 5.79 -9.15 -36.45
N TRP A 183 5.62 -9.95 -37.52
CA TRP A 183 4.70 -9.63 -38.60
C TRP A 183 3.25 -9.53 -38.13
N ILE A 184 2.75 -10.50 -37.35
CA ILE A 184 1.37 -10.48 -36.82
C ILE A 184 1.17 -9.28 -35.90
N ASN A 185 2.12 -9.00 -35.01
CA ASN A 185 2.05 -7.86 -34.11
C ASN A 185 2.09 -6.53 -34.89
N ALA A 186 2.86 -6.42 -35.98
CA ALA A 186 2.83 -5.25 -36.84
C ALA A 186 1.45 -5.07 -37.49
N LEU A 187 0.86 -6.16 -37.98
CA LEU A 187 -0.47 -6.14 -38.59
C LEU A 187 -1.56 -5.72 -37.61
N PHE A 188 -1.63 -6.37 -36.45
CA PHE A 188 -2.65 -6.07 -35.45
C PHE A 188 -2.50 -4.67 -34.85
N ARG A 189 -1.27 -4.13 -34.76
CA ARG A 189 -1.08 -2.73 -34.37
C ARG A 189 -1.73 -1.75 -35.34
N VAL A 190 -1.62 -2.01 -36.64
CA VAL A 190 -2.26 -1.15 -37.66
C VAL A 190 -3.77 -1.33 -37.69
N PHE A 191 -4.26 -2.55 -37.48
CA PHE A 191 -5.70 -2.80 -37.37
C PHE A 191 -6.30 -2.12 -36.15
N ASP A 192 -5.64 -2.22 -35.00
CA ASP A 192 -6.06 -1.55 -33.76
C ASP A 192 -6.01 -0.02 -33.92
N ALA A 193 -5.02 0.52 -34.63
CA ALA A 193 -4.98 1.95 -34.97
C ALA A 193 -6.13 2.36 -35.91
N SER A 194 -6.50 1.51 -36.86
CA SER A 194 -7.62 1.76 -37.77
C SER A 194 -8.96 1.73 -37.03
N LEU A 195 -9.10 0.81 -36.07
CA LEU A 195 -10.29 0.66 -35.23
C LEU A 195 -10.60 1.92 -34.42
N LEU A 196 -9.58 2.68 -34.01
CA LEU A 196 -9.78 3.96 -33.29
C LEU A 196 -10.62 4.97 -34.08
N ASN A 197 -10.66 4.87 -35.41
CA ASN A 197 -11.49 5.73 -36.26
C ASN A 197 -12.96 5.30 -36.27
N PHE A 198 -13.29 4.14 -35.71
CA PHE A 198 -14.63 3.55 -35.69
C PHE A 198 -15.09 3.27 -34.25
N PRO A 199 -15.49 4.31 -33.48
CA PRO A 199 -15.77 4.18 -32.04
C PRO A 199 -16.94 3.24 -31.70
N LYS A 200 -17.83 2.99 -32.67
CA LYS A 200 -18.98 2.07 -32.58
C LYS A 200 -18.60 0.61 -32.81
N ALA A 201 -17.41 0.33 -33.33
CA ALA A 201 -16.89 -1.01 -33.47
C ALA A 201 -16.04 -1.38 -32.25
N LYS A 202 -16.23 -2.60 -31.75
CA LYS A 202 -15.47 -3.17 -30.64
C LYS A 202 -14.69 -4.37 -31.13
N LYS A 203 -13.43 -4.46 -30.71
CA LYS A 203 -12.59 -5.65 -30.92
C LYS A 203 -13.05 -6.76 -29.98
N LEU A 204 -13.18 -7.97 -30.50
CA LEU A 204 -13.38 -9.19 -29.72
C LEU A 204 -12.04 -9.92 -29.52
N GLU A 205 -12.04 -10.98 -28.72
CA GLU A 205 -10.85 -11.81 -28.55
C GLU A 205 -10.31 -12.31 -29.91
N THR A 206 -9.01 -12.10 -30.11
CA THR A 206 -8.29 -12.54 -31.30
C THR A 206 -7.65 -13.89 -31.05
N CYS A 207 -7.89 -14.88 -31.91
CA CYS A 207 -7.18 -16.16 -31.86
C CYS A 207 -6.12 -16.19 -32.95
N GLN A 208 -4.83 -16.09 -32.61
CA GLN A 208 -3.66 -16.28 -33.48
C GLN A 208 -3.71 -15.56 -34.84
N SER A 209 -4.43 -16.11 -35.82
CA SER A 209 -4.58 -15.61 -37.19
C SER A 209 -5.94 -14.95 -37.49
N LEU A 210 -6.84 -14.89 -36.51
CA LEU A 210 -8.19 -14.36 -36.66
C LEU A 210 -8.35 -13.05 -35.88
N TYR A 211 -8.82 -12.02 -36.59
CA TYR A 211 -9.19 -10.73 -36.02
C TYR A 211 -10.70 -10.52 -36.12
N LEU A 212 -11.33 -10.28 -34.97
CA LEU A 212 -12.78 -10.18 -34.83
C LEU A 212 -13.17 -8.80 -34.33
N CYS A 213 -14.16 -8.20 -35.00
CA CYS A 213 -14.80 -6.97 -34.54
C CYS A 213 -16.30 -7.11 -34.59
N VAL A 214 -16.98 -6.40 -33.71
CA VAL A 214 -18.44 -6.35 -33.63
C VAL A 214 -18.91 -4.92 -33.52
N ALA A 215 -20.03 -4.59 -34.15
CA ALA A 215 -20.77 -3.35 -33.92
C ALA A 215 -22.23 -3.70 -33.62
N GLY A 216 -22.86 -2.95 -32.72
CA GLY A 216 -24.18 -3.26 -32.18
C GLY A 216 -24.17 -4.17 -30.95
N CYS A 217 -23.00 -4.40 -30.34
CA CYS A 217 -22.83 -5.12 -29.06
C CYS A 217 -21.52 -4.69 -28.37
N PRO A 218 -21.50 -4.31 -27.08
CA PRO A 218 -22.67 -4.20 -26.18
C PRO A 218 -23.50 -2.93 -26.42
N ASP A 219 -22.92 -1.91 -27.08
CA ASP A 219 -23.63 -0.68 -27.42
C ASP A 219 -24.39 -0.89 -28.74
N GLU A 220 -25.72 -0.86 -28.68
CA GLU A 220 -26.58 -0.95 -29.86
C GLU A 220 -26.36 0.27 -30.78
N CYS A 221 -26.30 0.05 -32.10
CA CYS A 221 -26.19 1.13 -33.07
C CYS A 221 -26.94 0.81 -34.36
N ASP A 222 -27.65 1.78 -34.93
CA ASP A 222 -28.44 1.59 -36.15
C ASP A 222 -27.56 1.41 -37.40
N ASP A 223 -26.34 1.96 -37.38
CA ASP A 223 -25.35 1.91 -38.45
C ASP A 223 -24.29 0.80 -38.25
N HIS A 224 -24.66 -0.27 -37.54
CA HIS A 224 -23.77 -1.39 -37.23
C HIS A 224 -23.14 -2.01 -38.49
N SER A 225 -23.95 -2.25 -39.53
CA SER A 225 -23.49 -2.89 -40.76
C SER A 225 -22.58 -1.97 -41.59
N GLU A 226 -22.93 -0.68 -41.68
CA GLU A 226 -22.13 0.30 -42.43
C GLU A 226 -20.78 0.53 -41.77
N THR A 227 -20.76 0.69 -40.45
CA THR A 227 -19.52 0.83 -39.66
C THR A 227 -18.58 -0.34 -39.90
N ILE A 228 -19.09 -1.58 -39.86
CA ILE A 228 -18.26 -2.78 -40.02
C ILE A 228 -17.78 -2.96 -41.47
N VAL A 229 -18.61 -2.63 -42.47
CA VAL A 229 -18.19 -2.65 -43.88
C VAL A 229 -17.06 -1.66 -44.11
N MET A 230 -17.19 -0.43 -43.62
CA MET A 230 -16.17 0.61 -43.74
C MET A 230 -14.87 0.24 -43.02
N LEU A 231 -14.98 -0.33 -41.81
CA LEU A 231 -13.83 -0.87 -41.09
C LEU A 231 -13.14 -1.97 -41.91
N GLY A 232 -13.89 -2.94 -42.43
CA GLY A 232 -13.35 -4.03 -43.24
C GLY A 232 -12.58 -3.54 -44.48
N ILE A 233 -13.09 -2.53 -45.18
CA ILE A 233 -12.40 -1.89 -46.31
C ILE A 233 -11.09 -1.24 -45.86
N GLU A 234 -11.11 -0.51 -44.74
CA GLU A 234 -9.91 0.13 -44.21
C GLU A 234 -8.84 -0.90 -43.80
N LEU A 235 -9.24 -2.00 -43.15
CA LEU A 235 -8.30 -3.07 -42.77
C LEU A 235 -7.62 -3.71 -43.99
N ILE A 236 -8.37 -3.94 -45.08
CA ILE A 236 -7.81 -4.46 -46.35
C ILE A 236 -6.82 -3.46 -46.95
N ARG A 237 -7.16 -2.17 -46.96
CA ARG A 237 -6.27 -1.12 -47.49
C ARG A 237 -4.97 -1.05 -46.70
N GLN A 238 -5.07 -1.15 -45.38
CA GLN A 238 -3.94 -1.06 -44.47
C GLN A 238 -3.05 -2.31 -44.52
N SER A 239 -3.61 -3.49 -44.77
CA SER A 239 -2.82 -4.73 -44.86
C SER A 239 -1.84 -4.74 -46.03
N TRP A 240 -2.12 -4.01 -47.10
CA TRP A 240 -1.20 -3.88 -48.25
C TRP A 240 0.07 -3.11 -47.94
N MET A 241 0.07 -2.29 -46.88
CA MET A 241 1.26 -1.55 -46.44
C MET A 241 2.19 -2.40 -45.57
N ILE A 242 1.76 -3.60 -45.17
CA ILE A 242 2.51 -4.47 -44.26
C ILE A 242 3.07 -5.65 -45.05
N THR A 243 4.39 -5.66 -45.13
CA THR A 243 5.17 -6.70 -45.78
C THR A 243 5.20 -7.96 -44.91
N ARG A 244 4.92 -9.11 -45.53
CA ARG A 244 5.07 -10.43 -44.93
C ARG A 244 6.56 -10.82 -44.79
N PRO A 245 6.91 -11.82 -43.97
CA PRO A 245 8.28 -12.35 -43.89
C PRO A 245 8.85 -12.84 -45.23
N ASP A 246 7.99 -13.23 -46.17
CA ASP A 246 8.35 -13.66 -47.53
C ASP A 246 8.49 -12.52 -48.55
N GLY A 247 8.33 -11.26 -48.12
CA GLY A 247 8.38 -10.08 -48.99
C GLY A 247 7.11 -9.84 -49.81
N ARG A 248 6.08 -10.67 -49.66
CA ARG A 248 4.79 -10.51 -50.35
C ARG A 248 3.85 -9.62 -49.55
N GLN A 249 2.78 -9.17 -50.20
CA GLN A 249 1.70 -8.43 -49.53
C GLN A 249 0.84 -9.37 -48.67
N THR A 250 0.36 -8.85 -47.55
CA THR A 250 -0.56 -9.58 -46.67
C THR A 250 -1.94 -9.70 -47.33
N VAL A 251 -2.36 -10.95 -47.60
CA VAL A 251 -3.69 -11.28 -48.12
C VAL A 251 -4.61 -11.62 -46.96
N LEU A 252 -5.78 -10.99 -46.94
CA LEU A 252 -6.81 -11.20 -45.93
C LEU A 252 -8.02 -11.87 -46.55
N ARG A 253 -8.60 -12.81 -45.81
CA ARG A 253 -9.96 -13.29 -46.07
C ARG A 253 -10.90 -12.59 -45.11
N VAL A 254 -11.80 -11.75 -45.65
CA VAL A 254 -12.74 -10.97 -44.86
C VAL A 254 -14.16 -11.49 -45.08
N GLY A 255 -14.87 -11.77 -43.99
CA GLY A 255 -16.27 -12.17 -43.97
C GLY A 255 -17.08 -11.28 -43.05
N LEU A 256 -18.34 -11.03 -43.39
CA LEU A 256 -19.27 -10.26 -42.59
C LEU A 256 -20.55 -11.06 -42.37
N SER A 257 -21.10 -11.02 -41.17
CA SER A 257 -22.40 -11.61 -40.86
C SER A 257 -23.21 -10.65 -40.01
N THR A 258 -24.50 -10.52 -40.32
CA THR A 258 -25.43 -9.67 -39.58
C THR A 258 -26.58 -10.51 -39.09
N GLY A 259 -26.95 -10.34 -37.81
CA GLY A 259 -28.07 -11.04 -37.20
C GLY A 259 -28.06 -10.92 -35.69
N SER A 260 -29.01 -11.60 -35.06
CA SER A 260 -29.10 -11.64 -33.60
C SER A 260 -27.96 -12.46 -32.99
N VAL A 261 -27.27 -11.92 -32.00
CA VAL A 261 -26.19 -12.60 -31.28
C VAL A 261 -26.48 -12.66 -29.78
N CYS A 262 -25.91 -13.66 -29.11
CA CYS A 262 -25.92 -13.76 -27.66
C CYS A 262 -24.48 -13.54 -27.18
N ALA A 263 -24.25 -12.60 -26.27
CA ALA A 263 -22.93 -12.26 -25.74
C ALA A 263 -22.97 -12.17 -24.21
N GLY A 264 -21.93 -12.65 -23.54
CA GLY A 264 -21.81 -12.65 -22.08
C GLY A 264 -20.45 -13.11 -21.57
#